data_AF-A0A3C1PKM5-F1
#
_entry.id   AF-A0A3C1PKM5-F1
#
_cell.length_a   1.000
_cell.length_b   1.000
_cell.length_c   1.000
_cell.angle_alpha   90.00
_cell.angle_beta   90.00
_cell.angle_gamma   90.00
#
_symmetry.space_group_name_H-M   'P 1'
#
loop_
_entity.id
_entity.type
_entity.pdbx_description
1 polymer ?
#
loop_
_entity_poly.entity_id
_entity_poly.type
_entity_poly.pdbx_seq_one_letter_code
_entity_poly.pdbx_strand_id
1 'polypeptide(L)'
;MKLDEKISGAYVEKTDMPIDLFFRTPFWDPTGFNKTLFADIELNMDYFYTQFFNADTIRFRILLYDRELHKSNEIITPDLPLIGTVAPTVKTK
;
A
#
# COMPACT_ATOMS: atom_id res chain seq x y z
N MET A 1 2.49 -4.96 2.66
CA MET A 1 2.41 -4.04 1.50
C MET A 1 3.55 -4.36 0.55
N LYS A 2 3.36 -4.19 -0.76
CA LYS A 2 4.39 -4.43 -1.78
C LYS A 2 4.62 -3.17 -2.60
N LEU A 3 5.83 -3.02 -3.14
CA LEU A 3 6.23 -1.90 -3.98
C LEU A 3 6.49 -2.42 -5.40
N ASP A 4 5.93 -1.75 -6.40
CA ASP A 4 6.24 -2.00 -7.80
C ASP A 4 6.99 -0.80 -8.38
N GLU A 5 8.06 -1.07 -9.12
CA GLU A 5 8.84 -0.09 -9.88
C GLU A 5 8.56 -0.25 -11.36
N LYS A 6 8.51 0.86 -12.10
CA LYS A 6 8.41 0.83 -13.56
C LYS A 6 9.81 0.78 -14.19
N ILE A 7 10.13 -0.33 -14.86
CA ILE A 7 11.38 -0.55 -15.57
C ILE A 7 11.06 -0.82 -17.04
N SER A 8 11.62 -0.01 -17.95
CA SER A 8 11.39 -0.15 -19.40
C SER A 8 9.91 -0.22 -19.81
N GLY A 9 9.05 0.51 -19.08
CA GLY A 9 7.61 0.57 -19.33
C GLY A 9 6.76 -0.51 -18.65
N ALA A 10 7.38 -1.53 -18.03
CA ALA A 10 6.69 -2.60 -17.31
C ALA A 10 6.83 -2.43 -15.78
N TYR A 11 5.78 -2.78 -15.02
CA TYR A 11 5.85 -2.83 -13.56
C TYR A 11 6.47 -4.14 -13.10
N VAL A 12 7.50 -4.05 -12.28
CA VAL A 12 8.17 -5.18 -11.64
C VAL A 12 8.08 -4.98 -10.13
N GLU A 13 7.69 -6.03 -9.41
CA GLU A 13 7.67 -6.02 -7.95
C GLU A 13 9.11 -5.88 -7.43
N LYS A 14 9.35 -4.85 -6.63
CA LYS A 14 10.63 -4.63 -5.96
C LYS A 14 10.74 -5.58 -4.78
N THR A 15 11.60 -6.60 -4.90
CA THR A 15 11.79 -7.64 -3.88
C THR A 15 13.01 -7.38 -2.98
N ASP A 16 13.87 -6.43 -3.34
CA ASP A 16 15.08 -6.04 -2.62
C ASP A 16 14.86 -4.89 -1.63
N MET A 17 13.69 -4.82 -0.99
CA MET A 17 13.44 -3.82 0.04
C MET A 17 14.21 -4.18 1.33
N PRO A 18 14.89 -3.21 1.97
CA PRO A 18 15.65 -3.47 3.20
C PRO A 18 14.77 -3.85 4.39
N ILE A 19 13.47 -3.58 4.32
CA ILE A 19 12.47 -3.91 5.33
C ILE A 19 11.16 -4.34 4.67
N ASP A 20 10.51 -5.35 5.24
CA ASP A 20 9.13 -5.69 4.89
C ASP A 20 8.16 -4.74 5.61
N LEU A 21 7.24 -4.15 4.85
CA LEU A 21 6.24 -3.23 5.37
C LEU A 21 4.93 -3.97 5.68
N PHE A 22 4.82 -4.47 6.91
CA PHE A 22 3.60 -5.06 7.45
C PHE A 22 2.96 -4.13 8.47
N PHE A 23 1.66 -3.87 8.28
CA PHE A 23 0.83 -3.13 9.22
C PHE A 23 -0.26 -4.06 9.73
N ARG A 24 -0.60 -3.94 11.02
CA ARG A 24 -1.71 -4.70 11.62
C ARG A 24 -2.87 -3.77 11.88
N THR A 25 -4.07 -4.21 11.53
CA THR A 25 -5.29 -3.59 12.05
C THR A 25 -5.35 -3.81 13.56
N PRO A 26 -5.82 -2.83 14.35
CA PRO A 26 -6.01 -3.02 15.78
C PRO A 26 -6.90 -4.25 16.05
N PHE A 27 -6.66 -4.94 17.17
CA PHE A 27 -7.57 -5.99 17.61
C PHE A 27 -8.84 -5.36 18.19
N TRP A 28 -9.98 -5.69 17.60
CA TRP A 28 -11.30 -5.34 18.15
C TRP A 28 -11.84 -6.55 18.91
N ASP A 29 -12.43 -6.34 20.09
CA ASP A 29 -13.04 -7.41 20.88
C ASP A 29 -14.12 -8.13 20.04
N PRO A 30 -14.03 -9.46 19.85
CA PRO A 30 -14.95 -10.21 19.00
C PRO A 30 -16.38 -10.32 19.56
N THR A 31 -16.72 -9.72 20.70
CA THR A 31 -18.09 -9.71 21.22
C THR A 31 -19.04 -9.01 20.24
N GLY A 32 -19.90 -9.79 19.58
CA GLY A 32 -20.89 -9.28 18.62
C GLY A 32 -20.51 -9.39 17.14
N PHE A 33 -19.62 -10.33 16.77
CA PHE A 33 -19.17 -10.55 15.39
C PHE A 33 -20.35 -10.76 14.41
N ASN A 34 -20.74 -9.68 13.72
CA ASN A 34 -21.73 -9.73 12.66
C ASN A 34 -21.00 -9.94 11.32
N LYS A 35 -21.25 -11.07 10.66
CA LYS A 35 -20.64 -11.39 9.36
C LYS A 35 -21.06 -10.43 8.24
N THR A 36 -22.08 -9.58 8.45
CA THR A 36 -22.50 -8.55 7.49
C THR A 36 -21.96 -7.16 7.83
N LEU A 37 -21.01 -7.05 8.75
CA LEU A 37 -20.41 -5.76 9.07
C LEU A 37 -19.48 -5.33 7.93
N PHE A 38 -19.81 -4.20 7.31
CA PHE A 38 -18.93 -3.52 6.37
C PHE A 38 -18.19 -2.41 7.13
N ALA A 39 -16.91 -2.24 6.83
CA ALA A 39 -16.09 -1.18 7.39
C ALA A 39 -15.20 -0.61 6.30
N ASP A 40 -15.04 0.71 6.34
CA ASP A 40 -14.11 1.41 5.47
C ASP A 40 -12.75 1.49 6.17
N ILE A 41 -11.69 1.12 5.45
CA ILE A 41 -10.31 1.23 5.90
C ILE A 41 -9.65 2.32 5.08
N GLU A 42 -9.29 3.43 5.73
CA GLU A 42 -8.52 4.50 5.12
C GLU A 42 -7.04 4.33 5.48
N LEU A 43 -6.18 4.36 4.46
CA LEU A 43 -4.73 4.31 4.62
C LEU A 43 -4.12 5.62 4.10
N ASN A 44 -3.62 6.43 5.03
CA ASN A 44 -2.84 7.62 4.72
C ASN A 44 -1.35 7.27 4.83
N MET A 45 -0.62 7.48 3.73
CA MET A 45 0.80 7.14 3.63
C MET A 45 1.60 8.36 3.20
N ASP A 46 2.49 8.78 4.09
CA ASP A 46 3.62 9.62 3.70
C ASP A 46 4.74 8.73 3.19
N TYR A 47 5.32 9.08 2.04
CA TYR A 47 6.44 8.37 1.47
C TYR A 47 7.62 9.32 1.31
N PHE A 48 8.80 8.84 1.68
CA PHE A 48 10.06 9.53 1.43
C PHE A 48 10.75 8.85 0.25
N TYR A 49 11.05 9.61 -0.79
CA TYR A 49 11.93 9.13 -1.84
C TYR A 49 13.33 9.04 -1.27
N THR A 50 13.94 7.87 -1.41
CA THR A 50 15.36 7.69 -1.12
C THR A 50 16.06 7.46 -2.44
N GLN A 51 17.32 7.86 -2.53
CA GLN A 51 18.23 7.59 -3.65
C GLN A 51 18.46 6.08 -3.94
N PHE A 52 17.74 5.18 -3.25
CA PHE A 52 17.76 3.73 -3.45
C PHE A 52 16.77 3.24 -4.52
N PHE A 53 15.93 4.12 -5.08
CA PHE A 53 15.01 3.77 -6.16
C PHE A 53 15.62 4.12 -7.52
N ASN A 54 15.93 3.10 -8.33
CA ASN A 54 16.39 3.24 -9.72
C ASN A 54 15.19 3.20 -10.69
N ALA A 55 14.11 3.89 -10.35
CA ALA A 55 12.87 3.87 -11.12
C ALA A 55 12.31 5.28 -11.31
N ASP A 56 11.71 5.53 -12.48
CA ASP A 56 11.05 6.81 -12.77
C ASP A 56 9.68 6.93 -12.09
N THR A 57 9.04 5.78 -11.83
CA THR A 57 7.68 5.70 -11.30
C THR A 57 7.55 4.48 -10.39
N ILE A 58 6.91 4.67 -9.25
CA ILE A 58 6.53 3.61 -8.34
C ILE A 58 5.02 3.57 -8.12
N ARG A 59 4.54 2.44 -7.64
CA ARG A 59 3.20 2.30 -7.07
C ARG A 59 3.22 1.30 -5.93
N PHE A 60 2.29 1.44 -5.00
CA PHE A 60 2.12 0.50 -3.90
C PHE A 60 0.97 -0.47 -4.19
N ARG A 61 1.17 -1.72 -3.83
CA ARG A 61 0.15 -2.75 -3.80
C ARG A 61 -0.16 -3.09 -2.35
N ILE A 62 -1.35 -2.73 -1.91
CA ILE A 62 -1.86 -2.92 -0.56
C ILE A 62 -2.70 -4.19 -0.56
N LEU A 63 -2.36 -5.11 0.33
CA LEU A 63 -2.98 -6.44 0.44
C LEU A 63 -3.59 -6.57 1.82
N LEU A 64 -4.89 -6.85 1.89
CA LEU A 64 -5.58 -7.15 3.13
C LEU A 64 -5.70 -8.66 3.27
N TYR A 65 -5.33 -9.15 4.45
CA TYR A 65 -5.43 -10.55 4.82
C TYR A 65 -6.37 -10.70 6.01
N ASP A 66 -7.13 -11.79 6.02
CA ASP A 66 -7.88 -12.19 7.20
C ASP A 66 -6.98 -12.81 8.27
N ARG A 67 -7.59 -13.26 9.37
CA ARG A 67 -6.89 -13.89 10.49
C ARG A 67 -6.25 -15.24 10.13
N GLU A 68 -6.77 -15.92 9.13
CA GLU A 68 -6.27 -17.21 8.63
C GLU A 68 -5.23 -17.03 7.50
N LEU A 69 -4.82 -15.79 7.24
CA LEU A 69 -3.87 -15.39 6.20
C LEU A 69 -4.38 -15.62 4.78
N HIS A 70 -5.70 -15.68 4.57
CA HIS A 70 -6.27 -15.62 3.23
C HIS A 70 -6.35 -14.17 2.75
N LYS A 71 -6.00 -13.95 1.47
CA LYS A 71 -6.09 -12.62 0.85
C LYS A 71 -7.56 -12.24 0.67
N SER A 72 -8.03 -11.23 1.38
CA SER A 72 -9.40 -10.73 1.29
C SER A 72 -9.55 -9.68 0.18
N ASN A 73 -8.65 -8.68 0.15
CA ASN A 73 -8.73 -7.54 -0.77
C ASN A 73 -7.35 -7.10 -1.24
N GLU A 74 -7.31 -6.44 -2.39
CA GLU A 74 -6.11 -5.88 -2.97
C GLU A 74 -6.43 -4.52 -3.61
N ILE A 75 -5.59 -3.53 -3.33
CA ILE A 75 -5.68 -2.19 -3.91
C ILE A 75 -4.31 -1.82 -4.47
N ILE A 76 -4.30 -1.20 -5.64
CA ILE A 76 -3.10 -0.66 -6.27
C ILE A 76 -3.23 0.86 -6.27
N THR A 77 -2.22 1.55 -5.75
CA THR A 77 -2.22 3.01 -5.75
C THR A 77 -1.99 3.55 -7.16
N PRO A 78 -2.37 4.81 -7.42
CA PRO A 78 -1.91 5.53 -8.60
C PRO A 78 -0.38 5.53 -8.71
N ASP A 79 0.09 5.84 -9.92
CA ASP A 79 1.50 6.07 -10.20
C ASP A 79 2.02 7.28 -9.43
N LEU A 80 3.14 7.07 -8.74
CA LEU A 80 3.87 8.10 -8.04
C LEU A 80 5.17 8.35 -8.80
N PRO A 81 5.33 9.49 -9.48
CA PRO A 81 6.58 9.84 -10.14
C PRO A 81 7.64 10.10 -9.08
N LEU A 82 8.84 9.54 -9.26
CA LEU A 82 9.98 9.77 -8.37
C LEU A 82 10.80 11.00 -8.76
N ILE A 83 10.37 11.72 -9.80
CA ILE A 83 11.00 12.96 -10.30
C ILE A 83 10.16 14.16 -9.84
N GLY A 84 10.67 14.88 -8.84
CA GLY A 84 10.20 16.22 -8.47
C GLY A 84 9.22 16.25 -7.29
N THR A 85 9.48 17.18 -6.37
CA THR A 85 8.69 17.50 -5.18
C THR A 85 7.21 17.68 -5.51
N VAL A 86 6.35 16.72 -5.14
CA VAL A 86 4.91 16.95 -5.06
C VAL A 86 4.36 16.35 -3.77
N ALA A 87 3.97 17.24 -2.86
CA ALA A 87 3.23 16.87 -1.66
C ALA A 87 1.86 16.30 -2.08
N PRO A 88 1.43 15.14 -1.57
CA PRO A 88 0.12 14.59 -1.88
C PRO A 88 -0.95 15.48 -1.24
N THR A 89 -1.62 16.32 -2.03
CA THR A 89 -2.84 17.02 -1.59
C THR A 89 -4.03 16.09 -1.86
N VAL A 90 -4.45 15.36 -0.83
CA VAL A 90 -5.73 14.64 -0.86
C VAL A 90 -6.84 15.66 -0.67
N LYS A 91 -7.55 16.01 -1.76
CA LYS A 91 -8.82 16.76 -1.65
C LYS A 91 -9.96 15.75 -1.46
N THR A 92 -10.47 15.69 -0.24
CA THR A 92 -11.78 15.11 0.05
C THR A 92 -12.89 16.04 -0.45
N LYS A 93 -13.89 15.48 -1.12
CA LYS A 93 -15.19 16.11 -1.36
C LYS A 93 -16.16 15.66 -0.27
#